data_AF-A0AAW2DNU0-F1
#
_entry.id   AF-A0AAW2DNU0-F1
#
_cell.length_a   1.000
_cell.length_b   1.000
_cell.length_c   1.000
_cell.angle_alpha   90.00
_cell.angle_beta   90.00
_cell.angle_gamma   90.00
#
_symmetry.space_group_name_H-M   'P 1'
#
loop_
_entity.id
_entity.type
_entity.pdbx_description
1 polymer ?
#
loop_
_entity_poly.entity_id
_entity_poly.type
_entity_poly.pdbx_seq_one_letter_code
_entity_poly.pdbx_strand_id
1 'polypeptide(L)'
;MRYGFYFSSAWWMGSDFGLAWLMVMRWRQLKGGASTAITDVDGRGIFTSPSFSMVLSSLRTNDPDSWDLCFLESDVKWASRWDTYLLMADDQIHWFSIVNSLMIALFLSGMVAMIMLRTLYRDISKYNQLETQEEAQEETGWKLVHGDVFRPPSNPDLLCVYAGTGIQFFGMIVVTMMFAVLGFLSPSNRGGLMTAMLLLWVFMGLFAGYFAARLYKMFKGAEWKKIALKTAFLFPVTVFAIFFILNAVIWGQRSSGAVPFGTMFALVFLWFGISVPLVFVGSYVGLGSLQLRIL
;
A
#
# COMPACT_ATOMS: atom_id res chain seq x y z
N MET A 1 12.49 -35.75 -42.54
CA MET A 1 13.29 -35.74 -41.30
C MET A 1 14.14 -34.48 -41.26
N ARG A 2 14.14 -33.84 -40.09
CA ARG A 2 15.05 -32.80 -39.56
C ARG A 2 14.93 -31.34 -40.03
N TYR A 3 14.52 -30.56 -39.04
CA TYR A 3 14.56 -29.12 -38.82
C TYR A 3 15.99 -28.56 -38.73
N GLY A 4 16.10 -27.25 -38.97
CA GLY A 4 17.25 -26.41 -38.62
C GLY A 4 16.95 -24.94 -38.89
N PHE A 5 16.05 -24.34 -38.11
CA PHE A 5 15.75 -22.91 -38.13
C PHE A 5 16.98 -22.10 -37.64
N TYR A 6 17.53 -21.27 -38.52
CA TYR A 6 18.36 -20.13 -38.13
C TYR A 6 17.42 -18.98 -37.72
N PHE A 7 17.35 -18.68 -36.42
CA PHE A 7 16.82 -17.39 -35.95
C PHE A 7 18.02 -16.52 -35.60
N SER A 8 18.39 -15.68 -36.56
CA SER A 8 19.43 -14.67 -36.42
C SER A 8 18.99 -13.60 -35.42
N SER A 9 19.93 -13.23 -34.57
CA SER A 9 19.91 -12.13 -33.62
C SER A 9 19.50 -10.79 -34.25
N ALA A 10 18.30 -10.30 -33.94
CA ALA A 10 17.86 -8.93 -34.24
C ALA A 10 16.89 -8.37 -33.20
N TRP A 11 17.05 -8.75 -31.93
CA TRP A 11 16.37 -8.13 -30.78
C TRP A 11 17.38 -7.45 -29.86
N TRP A 12 18.18 -6.53 -30.42
CA TRP A 12 19.04 -5.61 -29.67
C TRP A 12 19.11 -4.27 -30.41
N MET A 13 18.01 -3.51 -30.36
CA MET A 13 18.03 -2.06 -30.54
C MET A 13 17.22 -1.47 -29.39
N GLY A 14 17.91 -0.85 -28.43
CA GLY A 14 17.28 0.05 -27.45
C GLY A 14 17.67 -0.08 -25.97
N SER A 15 18.78 -0.72 -25.60
CA SER A 15 19.27 -0.69 -24.20
C SER A 15 19.89 0.67 -23.80
N ASP A 16 20.30 1.48 -24.77
CA ASP A 16 20.99 2.76 -24.51
C ASP A 16 20.00 3.93 -24.28
N PHE A 17 18.76 3.81 -24.76
CA PHE A 17 17.75 4.86 -24.60
C PHE A 17 17.28 4.97 -23.14
N GLY A 18 17.12 3.83 -22.45
CA GLY A 18 16.71 3.81 -21.04
C GLY A 18 17.77 4.37 -20.08
N LEU A 19 19.05 4.09 -20.33
CA LEU A 19 20.17 4.58 -19.51
C LEU A 19 20.49 6.05 -19.78
N ALA A 20 20.43 6.50 -21.05
CA ALA A 20 20.56 7.92 -21.38
C ALA A 20 19.42 8.74 -20.78
N TRP A 21 18.21 8.20 -20.76
CA TRP A 21 17.03 8.85 -20.17
C TRP A 21 17.06 8.86 -18.64
N LEU A 22 17.53 7.78 -17.99
CA LEU A 22 17.81 7.75 -16.55
C LEU A 22 18.93 8.73 -16.15
N MET A 23 19.96 8.91 -16.99
CA MET A 23 21.01 9.92 -16.76
C MET A 23 20.51 11.35 -16.94
N VAL A 24 19.67 11.62 -17.94
CA VAL A 24 19.03 12.94 -18.13
C VAL A 24 18.07 13.27 -16.96
N MET A 25 17.33 12.28 -16.45
CA MET A 25 16.53 12.43 -15.23
C MET A 25 17.39 12.74 -14.00
N ARG A 26 18.54 12.07 -13.85
CA ARG A 26 19.45 12.30 -12.72
C ARG A 26 20.18 13.64 -12.82
N TRP A 27 20.46 14.14 -14.04
CA TRP A 27 21.10 15.43 -14.26
C TRP A 27 20.14 16.61 -14.03
N ARG A 28 18.84 16.45 -14.32
CA ARG A 28 17.83 17.52 -14.10
C ARG A 28 17.42 17.69 -12.64
N GLN A 29 17.55 16.65 -11.81
CA GLN A 29 17.30 16.71 -10.36
C GLN A 29 18.40 17.44 -9.55
N LEU A 30 19.60 17.61 -10.11
CA LEU A 30 20.73 18.27 -9.41
C LEU A 30 20.74 19.81 -9.56
N LYS A 31 19.77 20.40 -10.28
CA LYS A 31 19.68 21.85 -10.54
C LYS A 31 18.45 22.52 -9.90
N GLY A 32 17.99 22.03 -8.74
CA GLY A 32 16.91 22.64 -7.98
C GLY A 32 17.40 23.22 -6.65
N GLY A 33 17.55 24.55 -6.59
CA GLY A 33 17.63 25.30 -5.33
C GLY A 33 18.97 26.01 -5.07
N ALA A 34 19.23 27.10 -5.77
CA ALA A 34 20.19 28.09 -5.28
C ALA A 34 19.49 28.94 -4.22
N SER A 35 19.89 28.81 -2.95
CA SER A 35 19.52 29.77 -1.91
C SER A 35 20.35 31.03 -2.08
N THR A 36 19.70 32.16 -2.33
CA THR A 36 20.34 33.48 -2.39
C THR A 36 20.52 34.02 -0.98
N ALA A 37 21.77 34.13 -0.53
CA ALA A 37 22.11 34.90 0.65
C ALA A 37 22.09 36.39 0.30
N ILE A 38 21.30 37.19 1.01
CA ILE A 38 21.31 38.66 0.91
C ILE A 38 21.95 39.18 2.19
N THR A 39 23.02 39.96 2.04
CA THR A 39 23.65 40.69 3.15
C THR A 39 23.03 42.07 3.25
N ASP A 40 22.55 42.43 4.44
CA ASP A 40 22.08 43.78 4.74
C ASP A 40 23.27 44.77 4.80
N VAL A 41 22.97 46.07 4.73
CA VAL A 41 23.94 47.19 4.69
C VAL A 41 24.85 47.23 5.94
N ASP A 42 24.43 46.59 7.04
CA ASP A 42 25.19 46.42 8.29
C ASP A 42 26.04 45.14 8.36
N GLY A 43 26.22 44.39 7.26
CA GLY A 43 26.99 43.13 7.25
C GLY A 43 26.29 41.95 7.93
N ARG A 44 24.97 42.03 8.13
CA ARG A 44 24.14 40.96 8.70
C ARG A 44 23.75 39.98 7.60
N GLY A 45 24.03 38.69 7.80
CA GLY A 45 23.54 37.63 6.92
C GLY A 45 22.08 37.36 7.21
N ILE A 46 21.19 37.71 6.26
CA ILE A 46 19.76 37.43 6.38
C ILE A 46 19.44 36.28 5.44
N PHE A 47 19.17 35.10 5.99
CA PHE A 47 18.70 33.96 5.21
C PHE A 47 17.18 33.99 5.14
N THR A 48 16.63 34.57 4.08
CA THR A 48 15.19 34.54 3.82
C THR A 48 14.89 33.37 2.89
N SER A 49 14.19 32.36 3.41
CA SER A 49 13.50 31.38 2.57
C SER A 49 12.02 31.74 2.54
N PRO A 50 11.39 31.91 1.36
CA PRO A 50 9.96 32.20 1.25
C PRO A 50 9.08 31.08 1.82
N SER A 51 9.67 29.93 2.17
CA SER A 51 8.98 28.73 2.64
C SER A 51 9.21 28.42 4.12
N PHE A 52 9.94 29.27 4.84
CA PHE A 52 10.21 29.13 6.28
C PHE A 52 9.77 30.40 7.03
N SER A 53 9.03 30.21 8.12
CA SER A 53 8.59 31.28 9.04
C SER A 53 9.72 31.81 9.93
N MET A 54 10.95 31.81 9.44
CA MET A 54 12.08 32.19 10.26
C MET A 54 13.11 32.86 9.39
N VAL A 55 13.18 34.17 9.52
CA VAL A 55 14.36 34.92 9.14
C VAL A 55 15.37 34.68 10.26
N LEU A 56 16.37 33.85 9.99
CA LEU A 56 17.42 33.55 10.94
C LEU A 56 18.45 34.68 10.83
N SER A 57 18.33 35.72 11.66
CA SER A 57 19.39 36.72 11.80
C SER A 57 20.35 36.25 12.89
N SER A 58 21.53 35.79 12.50
CA SER A 58 22.60 35.51 13.45
C SER A 58 23.08 36.84 14.05
N LEU A 59 22.76 37.11 15.31
CA LEU A 59 23.44 38.18 16.04
C LEU A 59 24.81 37.67 16.46
N ARG A 60 25.88 38.33 15.99
CA ARG A 60 27.24 38.08 16.48
C ARG A 60 27.37 38.74 17.85
N THR A 61 27.30 37.94 18.91
CA THR A 61 27.74 38.36 20.24
C THR A 61 29.27 38.40 20.29
N ASN A 62 29.84 39.07 21.30
CA ASN A 62 31.29 39.26 21.42
C ASN A 62 32.10 37.97 21.65
N ASP A 63 31.45 36.82 21.84
CA ASP A 63 32.09 35.50 21.96
C ASP A 63 31.94 34.71 20.64
N PRO A 64 33.06 34.27 20.01
CA PRO A 64 33.06 33.64 18.69
C PRO A 64 32.35 32.27 18.61
N ASP A 65 32.00 31.67 19.75
CA ASP A 65 31.37 30.35 19.84
C ASP A 65 29.86 30.38 20.17
N SER A 66 29.28 31.56 20.35
CA SER A 66 27.85 31.71 20.69
C SER A 66 27.07 32.44 19.59
N TRP A 67 25.90 31.92 19.23
CA TRP A 67 24.98 32.55 18.28
C TRP A 67 23.62 32.71 18.96
N ASP A 68 23.06 33.92 18.93
CA ASP A 68 21.71 34.17 19.40
C ASP A 68 20.71 34.07 18.25
N LEU A 69 19.68 33.26 18.44
CA LEU A 69 18.55 33.12 17.52
C LEU A 69 17.45 34.11 17.90
N CYS A 70 17.17 35.08 17.02
CA CYS A 70 15.97 35.91 17.13
C CYS A 70 14.90 35.36 16.19
N PHE A 71 13.75 34.98 16.75
CA PHE A 71 12.57 34.59 15.96
C PHE A 71 11.78 35.84 15.59
N LEU A 72 11.65 36.13 14.29
CA LEU A 72 10.82 37.20 13.76
C LEU A 72 9.46 36.64 13.33
N GLU A 73 8.37 37.33 13.71
CA GLU A 73 7.01 36.96 13.34
C GLU A 73 6.78 37.17 11.84
N SER A 74 6.18 36.19 11.16
CA SER A 74 5.89 36.26 9.73
C SER A 74 4.42 36.62 9.48
N ASP A 75 4.14 37.45 8.48
CA ASP A 75 2.77 37.84 8.07
C ASP A 75 1.93 36.70 7.44
N VAL A 76 2.50 35.51 7.24
CA VAL A 76 1.79 34.37 6.63
C VAL A 76 1.03 33.56 7.68
N LYS A 77 -0.30 33.52 7.55
CA LYS A 77 -1.19 32.67 8.36
C LYS A 77 -0.74 31.21 8.30
N TRP A 78 -0.69 30.54 9.46
CA TRP A 78 -0.22 29.15 9.58
C TRP A 78 -0.84 28.19 8.55
N ALA A 79 -2.15 28.30 8.31
CA ALA A 79 -2.90 27.44 7.40
C ALA A 79 -2.39 27.53 5.94
N SER A 80 -1.98 28.71 5.47
CA SER A 80 -1.55 28.93 4.08
C SER A 80 -0.06 28.70 3.84
N ARG A 81 0.70 28.28 4.86
CA ARG A 81 2.15 28.04 4.73
C ARG A 81 2.48 26.83 3.88
N TRP A 82 1.57 25.86 3.82
CA TRP A 82 1.74 24.67 2.99
C TRP A 82 1.37 24.91 1.54
N ASP A 83 0.61 25.97 1.24
CA ASP A 83 0.14 26.26 -0.12
C ASP A 83 1.32 26.47 -1.09
N THR A 84 2.41 27.09 -0.65
CA THR A 84 3.63 27.25 -1.47
C THR A 84 4.30 25.93 -1.84
N TYR A 85 4.20 24.90 -0.99
CA TYR A 85 4.72 23.55 -1.30
C TYR A 85 3.73 22.72 -2.11
N LEU A 86 2.44 22.99 -1.98
CA LEU A 86 1.37 22.35 -2.76
C LEU A 86 1.21 22.95 -4.16
N LEU A 87 1.63 24.21 -4.34
CA LEU A 87 1.84 24.85 -5.63
C LEU A 87 3.10 24.26 -6.29
N MET A 88 3.06 22.97 -6.65
CA MET A 88 4.10 22.36 -7.49
C MET A 88 4.08 23.04 -8.86
N ALA A 89 5.09 23.87 -9.12
CA ALA A 89 5.30 24.58 -10.37
C ALA A 89 5.84 23.65 -11.50
N ASP A 90 5.26 22.46 -11.67
CA ASP A 90 5.78 21.49 -12.64
C ASP A 90 4.67 20.58 -13.22
N ASP A 91 3.58 21.18 -13.69
CA ASP A 91 2.55 20.48 -14.49
C ASP A 91 3.17 19.65 -15.62
N GLN A 92 4.32 20.10 -16.15
CA GLN A 92 5.09 19.43 -17.21
C GLN A 92 5.61 18.04 -16.86
N ILE A 93 5.97 17.82 -15.59
CA ILE A 93 6.49 16.52 -15.15
C ILE A 93 5.32 15.55 -14.88
N HIS A 94 4.18 16.06 -14.40
CA HIS A 94 3.03 15.23 -14.04
C HIS A 94 2.36 14.57 -15.24
N TRP A 95 2.06 15.32 -16.31
CA TRP A 95 1.43 14.70 -17.50
C TRP A 95 2.37 13.68 -18.16
N PHE A 96 3.68 13.92 -18.11
CA PHE A 96 4.67 13.03 -18.70
C PHE A 96 4.73 11.68 -17.97
N SER A 97 4.66 11.70 -16.63
CA SER A 97 4.52 10.48 -15.83
C SER A 97 3.20 9.74 -16.12
N ILE A 98 2.11 10.49 -16.35
CA ILE A 98 0.80 9.91 -16.70
C ILE A 98 0.89 9.18 -18.05
N VAL A 99 1.39 9.83 -19.09
CA VAL A 99 1.55 9.23 -20.43
C VAL A 99 2.46 8.00 -20.39
N ASN A 100 3.58 8.08 -19.67
CA ASN A 100 4.49 6.95 -19.51
C ASN A 100 3.82 5.74 -18.84
N SER A 101 3.07 5.97 -17.74
CA SER A 101 2.34 4.90 -17.06
C SER A 101 1.22 4.30 -17.94
N LEU A 102 0.54 5.15 -18.73
CA LEU A 102 -0.52 4.73 -19.64
C LEU A 102 0.04 3.88 -20.80
N MET A 103 1.21 4.23 -21.33
CA MET A 103 1.88 3.46 -22.37
C MET A 103 2.24 2.05 -21.88
N ILE A 104 2.81 1.94 -20.67
CA ILE A 104 3.14 0.64 -20.05
C ILE A 104 1.86 -0.17 -19.79
N ALA A 105 0.81 0.46 -19.29
CA ALA A 105 -0.47 -0.20 -19.02
C ALA A 105 -1.11 -0.76 -20.30
N LEU A 106 -1.14 0.01 -21.39
CA LEU A 106 -1.65 -0.43 -22.70
C LEU A 106 -0.79 -1.55 -23.30
N PHE A 107 0.52 -1.49 -23.13
CA PHE A 107 1.41 -2.54 -23.62
C PHE A 107 1.20 -3.85 -22.85
N LEU A 108 1.10 -3.79 -21.51
CA LEU A 108 0.82 -4.95 -20.67
C LEU A 108 -0.56 -5.54 -20.96
N SER A 109 -1.59 -4.70 -21.11
CA SER A 109 -2.93 -5.18 -21.45
C SER A 109 -2.96 -5.81 -22.84
N GLY A 110 -2.25 -5.25 -23.82
CA GLY A 110 -2.09 -5.83 -25.16
C GLY A 110 -1.38 -7.19 -25.14
N MET A 111 -0.32 -7.32 -24.35
CA MET A 111 0.38 -8.60 -24.17
C MET A 111 -0.54 -9.66 -23.55
N VAL A 112 -1.26 -9.30 -22.48
CA VAL A 112 -2.23 -10.19 -21.82
C VAL A 112 -3.35 -10.57 -22.78
N ALA A 113 -3.89 -9.61 -23.55
CA ALA A 113 -4.92 -9.87 -24.55
C ALA A 113 -4.44 -10.81 -25.65
N MET A 114 -3.20 -10.65 -26.14
CA MET A 114 -2.59 -11.57 -27.12
C MET A 114 -2.44 -12.98 -26.55
N ILE A 115 -2.00 -13.13 -25.30
CA ILE A 115 -1.91 -14.44 -24.63
C ILE A 115 -3.32 -15.05 -24.51
N MET A 116 -4.30 -14.28 -24.05
CA MET A 116 -5.68 -14.72 -23.86
C MET A 116 -6.34 -15.13 -25.20
N LEU A 117 -6.16 -14.34 -26.25
CA LEU A 117 -6.65 -14.69 -27.59
C LEU A 117 -5.97 -15.95 -28.10
N ARG A 118 -4.65 -16.09 -27.91
CA ARG A 118 -3.93 -17.30 -28.31
C ARG A 118 -4.42 -18.54 -27.57
N THR A 119 -4.70 -18.45 -26.27
CA THR A 119 -5.29 -19.55 -25.51
C THR A 119 -6.71 -19.85 -25.97
N LEU A 120 -7.53 -18.82 -26.16
CA LEU A 120 -8.93 -18.95 -26.56
C LEU A 120 -9.07 -19.55 -27.97
N TYR A 121 -8.29 -19.09 -28.95
CA TYR A 121 -8.27 -19.70 -30.30
C TYR A 121 -7.82 -21.16 -30.25
N ARG A 122 -6.79 -21.47 -29.45
CA ARG A 122 -6.34 -22.86 -29.25
C ARG A 122 -7.41 -23.72 -28.59
N ASP A 123 -8.14 -23.18 -27.64
CA ASP A 123 -9.20 -23.90 -26.95
C ASP A 123 -10.40 -24.09 -27.88
N ILE A 124 -10.87 -23.08 -28.62
CA ILE A 124 -11.95 -23.21 -29.62
C ILE A 124 -11.60 -24.25 -30.70
N SER A 125 -10.40 -24.16 -31.28
CA SER A 125 -9.96 -25.15 -32.28
C SER A 125 -9.91 -26.58 -31.71
N LYS A 126 -9.59 -26.73 -30.43
CA LYS A 126 -9.63 -28.01 -29.73
C LYS A 126 -11.08 -28.46 -29.46
N TYR A 127 -11.97 -27.56 -29.07
CA TYR A 127 -13.41 -27.87 -28.90
C TYR A 127 -14.06 -28.30 -30.22
N ASN A 128 -13.78 -27.62 -31.33
CA ASN A 128 -14.30 -28.03 -32.65
C ASN A 128 -13.79 -29.42 -33.09
N GLN A 129 -12.62 -29.85 -32.60
CA GLN A 129 -12.11 -31.22 -32.81
C GLN A 129 -12.76 -32.22 -31.85
N LEU A 130 -13.12 -31.78 -30.64
CA LEU A 130 -13.81 -32.57 -29.63
C LEU A 130 -15.30 -32.73 -29.94
N GLU A 131 -15.97 -31.78 -30.61
CA GLU A 131 -17.37 -31.91 -31.08
C GLU A 131 -17.54 -33.12 -32.03
N THR A 132 -16.48 -33.49 -32.76
CA THR A 132 -16.43 -34.72 -33.57
C THR A 132 -16.23 -36.00 -32.73
N GLN A 133 -15.84 -35.88 -31.45
CA GLN A 133 -15.73 -36.94 -30.44
C GLN A 133 -16.82 -36.88 -29.35
N GLU A 134 -17.57 -35.77 -29.23
CA GLU A 134 -18.45 -35.44 -28.09
C GLU A 134 -19.78 -36.18 -28.12
N GLU A 135 -20.26 -36.62 -29.30
CA GLU A 135 -21.39 -37.57 -29.41
C GLU A 135 -21.13 -38.87 -28.60
N ALA A 136 -19.87 -39.17 -28.24
CA ALA A 136 -19.49 -40.30 -27.38
C ALA A 136 -19.22 -39.95 -25.90
N GLN A 137 -19.16 -38.66 -25.53
CA GLN A 137 -18.68 -38.21 -24.20
C GLN A 137 -19.73 -37.41 -23.37
N GLU A 138 -20.86 -37.06 -23.98
CA GLU A 138 -21.95 -36.24 -23.39
C GLU A 138 -22.55 -36.75 -22.06
N GLU A 139 -22.21 -37.97 -21.60
CA GLU A 139 -22.69 -38.48 -20.31
C GLU A 139 -21.85 -38.06 -19.07
N THR A 140 -20.67 -37.42 -19.21
CA THR A 140 -19.67 -37.45 -18.11
C THR A 140 -19.08 -36.13 -17.57
N GLY A 141 -19.40 -34.95 -18.13
CA GLY A 141 -18.65 -33.72 -17.79
C GLY A 141 -19.25 -32.85 -16.68
N TRP A 142 -20.08 -31.88 -17.05
CA TRP A 142 -20.52 -30.78 -16.19
C TRP A 142 -21.45 -31.22 -15.04
N LYS A 143 -22.18 -32.32 -15.22
CA LYS A 143 -23.15 -32.85 -14.24
C LYS A 143 -22.45 -33.48 -13.02
N LEU A 144 -21.25 -34.05 -13.20
CA LEU A 144 -20.41 -34.57 -12.10
C LEU A 144 -19.64 -33.44 -11.39
N VAL A 145 -19.28 -32.38 -12.10
CA VAL A 145 -18.50 -31.25 -11.56
C VAL A 145 -19.30 -30.41 -10.55
N HIS A 146 -20.63 -30.37 -10.63
CA HIS A 146 -21.43 -29.63 -9.64
C HIS A 146 -21.20 -30.10 -8.19
N GLY A 147 -20.81 -31.39 -8.00
CA GLY A 147 -20.46 -31.95 -6.70
C GLY A 147 -19.05 -31.59 -6.22
N ASP A 148 -18.12 -31.33 -7.14
CA ASP A 148 -16.73 -30.96 -6.84
C ASP A 148 -16.54 -29.46 -6.61
N VAL A 149 -17.43 -28.60 -7.12
CA VAL A 149 -17.42 -27.14 -6.87
C VAL A 149 -17.56 -26.80 -5.38
N PHE A 150 -18.21 -27.66 -4.60
CA PHE A 150 -18.39 -27.49 -3.15
C PHE A 150 -17.36 -28.23 -2.31
N ARG A 151 -16.33 -28.82 -2.93
CA ARG A 151 -15.26 -29.47 -2.17
C ARG A 151 -14.46 -28.40 -1.42
N PRO A 152 -14.29 -28.53 -0.10
CA PRO A 152 -13.47 -27.60 0.65
C PRO A 152 -12.03 -27.65 0.12
N PRO A 153 -11.36 -26.50 -0.03
CA PRO A 153 -9.96 -26.47 -0.47
C PRO A 153 -9.08 -27.19 0.56
N SER A 154 -7.90 -27.66 0.17
CA SER A 154 -6.99 -28.42 1.05
C SER A 154 -6.61 -27.68 2.33
N ASN A 155 -6.58 -26.34 2.29
CA ASN A 155 -6.28 -25.46 3.43
C ASN A 155 -7.35 -24.36 3.59
N PRO A 156 -8.56 -24.67 4.07
CA PRO A 156 -9.64 -23.71 4.17
C PRO A 156 -9.37 -22.66 5.24
N ASP A 157 -8.70 -23.05 6.34
CA ASP A 157 -8.34 -22.15 7.44
C ASP A 157 -7.53 -20.92 6.97
N LEU A 158 -6.47 -21.16 6.19
CA LEU A 158 -5.58 -20.10 5.72
C LEU A 158 -6.29 -19.18 4.73
N LEU A 159 -7.04 -19.77 3.79
CA LEU A 159 -7.80 -19.00 2.81
C LEU A 159 -8.79 -18.03 3.50
N CYS A 160 -9.49 -18.50 4.53
CA CYS A 160 -10.41 -17.67 5.29
C CYS A 160 -9.72 -16.52 6.02
N VAL A 161 -8.54 -16.78 6.62
CA VAL A 161 -7.72 -15.76 7.28
C VAL A 161 -7.23 -14.72 6.27
N TYR A 162 -6.69 -15.15 5.13
CA TYR A 162 -6.25 -14.26 4.05
C TYR A 162 -7.40 -13.39 3.52
N ALA A 163 -8.57 -13.99 3.26
CA ALA A 163 -9.73 -13.26 2.77
C ALA A 163 -10.24 -12.22 3.80
N GLY A 164 -10.33 -12.59 5.07
CA GLY A 164 -10.75 -11.68 6.15
C GLY A 164 -9.80 -10.48 6.30
N THR A 165 -8.49 -10.75 6.34
CA THR A 165 -7.49 -9.67 6.41
C THR A 165 -7.44 -8.81 5.14
N GLY A 166 -7.68 -9.39 3.96
CA GLY A 166 -7.80 -8.63 2.71
C GLY A 166 -8.94 -7.61 2.77
N ILE A 167 -10.09 -8.00 3.33
CA ILE A 167 -11.24 -7.10 3.52
C ILE A 167 -10.94 -6.02 4.55
N GLN A 168 -10.15 -6.34 5.58
CA GLN A 168 -9.68 -5.35 6.57
C GLN A 168 -8.83 -4.25 5.91
N PHE A 169 -7.86 -4.65 5.08
CA PHE A 169 -7.03 -3.71 4.32
C PHE A 169 -7.85 -2.91 3.32
N PHE A 170 -8.74 -3.57 2.58
CA PHE A 170 -9.61 -2.90 1.61
C PHE A 170 -10.50 -1.85 2.28
N GLY A 171 -11.16 -2.21 3.39
CA GLY A 171 -11.98 -1.30 4.18
C GLY A 171 -11.17 -0.13 4.74
N MET A 172 -9.95 -0.39 5.23
CA MET A 172 -9.06 0.68 5.69
C MET A 172 -8.69 1.63 4.56
N ILE A 173 -8.33 1.13 3.37
CA ILE A 173 -7.95 1.96 2.23
C ILE A 173 -9.12 2.83 1.80
N VAL A 174 -10.31 2.25 1.65
CA VAL A 174 -11.51 2.99 1.24
C VAL A 174 -11.85 4.08 2.26
N VAL A 175 -11.89 3.75 3.55
CA VAL A 175 -12.25 4.74 4.59
C VAL A 175 -11.18 5.82 4.74
N THR A 176 -9.90 5.46 4.67
CA THR A 176 -8.80 6.43 4.72
C THR A 176 -8.86 7.37 3.52
N MET A 177 -9.15 6.84 2.32
CA MET A 177 -9.32 7.64 1.10
C MET A 177 -10.49 8.61 1.25
N MET A 178 -11.62 8.18 1.81
CA MET A 178 -12.75 9.08 2.06
C MET A 178 -12.39 10.22 3.03
N PHE A 179 -11.72 9.92 4.15
CA PHE A 179 -11.27 10.95 5.09
C PHE A 179 -10.21 11.88 4.50
N ALA A 180 -9.37 11.38 3.60
CA ALA A 180 -8.39 12.18 2.87
C ALA A 180 -9.08 13.17 1.93
N VAL A 181 -10.07 12.72 1.14
CA VAL A 181 -10.82 13.57 0.19
C VAL A 181 -11.65 14.63 0.92
N LEU A 182 -12.20 14.32 2.09
CA LEU A 182 -12.95 15.26 2.92
C LEU A 182 -12.05 16.29 3.65
N GLY A 183 -10.73 16.18 3.54
CA GLY A 183 -9.78 17.13 4.12
C GLY A 183 -9.56 16.98 5.64
N PHE A 184 -10.08 15.92 6.26
CA PHE A 184 -9.87 15.66 7.71
C PHE A 184 -8.42 15.30 8.04
N LEU A 185 -7.66 14.81 7.06
CA LEU A 185 -6.25 14.45 7.19
C LEU A 185 -5.36 15.58 6.65
N SER A 186 -5.31 16.72 7.37
CA SER A 186 -4.39 17.81 7.03
C SER A 186 -2.94 17.43 7.33
N PRO A 187 -1.97 17.69 6.43
CA PRO A 187 -0.53 17.50 6.65
C PRO A 187 0.02 18.23 7.88
N SER A 188 -0.73 19.22 8.40
CA SER A 188 -0.40 20.01 9.58
C SER A 188 -0.33 19.19 10.88
N ASN A 189 -1.09 18.08 10.97
CA ASN A 189 -1.07 17.23 12.16
C ASN A 189 -0.02 16.11 12.03
N ARG A 190 1.19 16.35 12.53
CA ARG A 190 2.31 15.39 12.50
C ARG A 190 1.89 14.09 13.21
N GLY A 191 1.81 12.99 12.45
CA GLY A 191 1.45 11.67 12.97
C GLY A 191 -0.06 11.39 13.05
N GLY A 192 -0.92 12.37 12.79
CA GLY A 192 -2.38 12.20 12.80
C GLY A 192 -2.86 11.12 11.82
N LEU A 193 -2.26 11.06 10.64
CA LEU A 193 -2.52 10.01 9.65
C LEU A 193 -2.13 8.62 10.17
N MET A 194 -0.97 8.47 10.80
CA MET A 194 -0.56 7.17 11.37
C MET A 194 -1.51 6.72 12.48
N THR A 195 -1.92 7.64 13.37
CA THR A 195 -2.89 7.32 14.43
C THR A 195 -4.26 6.95 13.86
N ALA A 196 -4.72 7.64 12.82
CA ALA A 196 -5.99 7.32 12.16
C ALA A 196 -5.95 5.94 11.50
N MET A 197 -4.86 5.62 10.79
CA MET A 197 -4.69 4.30 10.16
C MET A 197 -4.65 3.17 11.20
N LEU A 198 -3.99 3.37 12.36
CA LEU A 198 -3.98 2.41 13.46
C LEU A 198 -5.37 2.18 14.05
N LEU A 199 -6.14 3.25 14.29
CA LEU A 199 -7.51 3.13 14.82
C LEU A 199 -8.45 2.47 13.81
N LEU A 200 -8.35 2.83 12.52
CA LEU A 200 -9.11 2.20 11.46
C LEU A 200 -8.76 0.73 11.31
N TRP A 201 -7.49 0.35 11.44
CA TRP A 201 -7.08 -1.06 11.46
C TRP A 201 -7.80 -1.85 12.56
N VAL A 202 -7.80 -1.33 13.79
CA VAL A 202 -8.48 -1.98 14.93
C VAL A 202 -9.97 -2.13 14.67
N PHE A 203 -10.64 -1.06 14.23
CA PHE A 203 -12.08 -1.06 13.96
C PHE A 203 -12.45 -2.02 12.83
N MET A 204 -11.69 -2.03 11.74
CA MET A 204 -11.90 -2.94 10.62
C MET A 204 -11.67 -4.41 10.98
N GLY A 205 -11.06 -4.71 12.14
CA GLY A 205 -10.95 -6.06 12.68
C GLY A 205 -12.31 -6.77 12.87
N LEU A 206 -13.39 -6.01 13.14
CA LEU A 206 -14.75 -6.55 13.19
C LEU A 206 -15.15 -7.19 11.85
N PHE A 207 -14.95 -6.48 10.75
CA PHE A 207 -15.27 -6.97 9.41
C PHE A 207 -14.36 -8.13 9.01
N ALA A 208 -13.07 -8.06 9.36
CA ALA A 208 -12.12 -9.16 9.14
C ALA A 208 -12.60 -10.46 9.77
N GLY A 209 -13.00 -10.41 11.05
CA GLY A 209 -13.55 -11.54 11.79
C GLY A 209 -14.85 -12.06 11.19
N TYR A 210 -15.76 -11.16 10.79
CA TYR A 210 -17.05 -11.49 10.18
C TYR A 210 -16.87 -12.28 8.88
N PHE A 211 -16.10 -11.75 7.92
CA PHE A 211 -15.92 -12.38 6.62
C PHE A 211 -15.08 -13.66 6.71
N ALA A 212 -14.05 -13.71 7.56
CA ALA A 212 -13.27 -14.93 7.78
C ALA A 212 -14.16 -16.06 8.32
N ALA A 213 -14.97 -15.79 9.35
CA ALA A 213 -15.87 -16.79 9.92
C ALA A 213 -16.99 -17.19 8.96
N ARG A 214 -17.51 -16.24 8.17
CA ARG A 214 -18.55 -16.50 7.16
C ARG A 214 -18.04 -17.44 6.08
N LEU A 215 -16.86 -17.17 5.53
CA LEU A 215 -16.23 -18.01 4.51
C LEU A 215 -15.88 -19.39 5.07
N TYR A 216 -15.42 -19.45 6.33
CA TYR A 216 -15.10 -20.71 6.99
C TYR A 216 -16.32 -21.61 7.17
N LYS A 217 -17.47 -21.00 7.49
CA LYS A 217 -18.75 -21.72 7.59
C LYS A 217 -19.20 -22.28 6.24
N MET A 218 -18.92 -21.57 5.13
CA MET A 218 -19.22 -22.07 3.77
C MET A 218 -18.42 -23.34 3.44
N PHE A 219 -17.20 -23.48 3.97
CA PHE A 219 -16.39 -24.69 3.83
C PHE A 219 -16.72 -25.78 4.88
N LYS A 220 -17.86 -25.68 5.57
CA LYS A 220 -18.32 -26.63 6.60
C LYS A 220 -17.36 -26.76 7.80
N GLY A 221 -16.57 -25.71 8.08
CA GLY A 221 -15.71 -25.67 9.26
C GLY A 221 -16.50 -25.47 10.56
N ALA A 222 -16.27 -26.32 11.56
CA ALA A 222 -16.94 -26.25 12.87
C ALA A 222 -16.16 -25.38 13.90
N GLU A 223 -14.84 -25.30 13.76
CA GLU A 223 -13.94 -24.65 14.73
C GLU A 223 -13.80 -23.13 14.52
N TRP A 224 -14.89 -22.39 14.63
CA TRP A 224 -14.87 -20.94 14.38
C TRP A 224 -13.94 -20.14 15.31
N LYS A 225 -13.77 -20.59 16.56
CA LYS A 225 -12.87 -19.96 17.55
C LYS A 225 -11.42 -20.00 17.08
N LYS A 226 -11.02 -21.10 16.44
CA LYS A 226 -9.67 -21.28 15.90
C LYS A 226 -9.41 -20.32 14.74
N ILE A 227 -10.39 -20.10 13.87
CA ILE A 227 -10.28 -19.13 12.78
C ILE A 227 -10.25 -17.70 13.31
N ALA A 228 -11.12 -17.34 14.25
CA ALA A 228 -11.09 -16.02 14.88
C ALA A 228 -9.72 -15.73 15.50
N LEU A 229 -9.14 -16.71 16.21
CA LEU A 229 -7.81 -16.61 16.77
C LEU A 229 -6.73 -16.50 15.68
N LYS A 230 -6.74 -17.36 14.67
CA LYS A 230 -5.79 -17.26 13.54
C LYS A 230 -5.86 -15.90 12.84
N THR A 231 -7.05 -15.36 12.59
CA THR A 231 -7.23 -14.03 11.98
C THR A 231 -6.69 -12.91 12.86
N ALA A 232 -6.93 -12.99 14.17
CA ALA A 232 -6.49 -11.96 15.12
C ALA A 232 -4.96 -11.97 15.36
N PHE A 233 -4.29 -13.11 15.18
CA PHE A 233 -2.88 -13.28 15.51
C PHE A 233 -1.93 -13.39 14.30
N LEU A 234 -2.29 -14.12 13.25
CA LEU A 234 -1.34 -14.51 12.20
C LEU A 234 -0.66 -13.30 11.54
N PHE A 235 -1.44 -12.30 11.13
CA PHE A 235 -0.91 -11.10 10.50
C PHE A 235 -0.29 -10.11 11.49
N PRO A 236 -0.98 -9.73 12.60
CA PRO A 236 -0.40 -8.80 13.56
C PRO A 236 0.88 -9.29 14.22
N VAL A 237 0.99 -10.59 14.54
CA VAL A 237 2.24 -11.19 15.08
C VAL A 237 3.37 -11.02 14.07
N THR A 238 3.12 -11.35 12.79
CA THR A 238 4.14 -11.28 11.74
C THR A 238 4.65 -9.85 11.57
N VAL A 239 3.74 -8.88 11.51
CA VAL A 239 4.10 -7.45 11.38
C VAL A 239 4.82 -6.95 12.63
N PHE A 240 4.35 -7.32 13.82
CA PHE A 240 4.97 -6.91 15.09
C PHE A 240 6.37 -7.49 15.25
N ALA A 241 6.60 -8.74 14.82
CA ALA A 241 7.92 -9.36 14.84
C ALA A 241 8.90 -8.63 13.92
N ILE A 242 8.49 -8.31 12.68
CA ILE A 242 9.31 -7.53 11.74
C ILE A 242 9.59 -6.14 12.33
N PHE A 243 8.57 -5.47 12.84
CA PHE A 243 8.68 -4.16 13.47
C PHE A 243 9.66 -4.18 14.66
N PHE A 244 9.60 -5.20 15.52
CA PHE A 244 10.48 -5.33 16.67
C PHE A 244 11.95 -5.51 16.25
N ILE A 245 12.22 -6.37 15.26
CA ILE A 245 13.56 -6.58 14.71
C ILE A 245 14.11 -5.28 14.12
N LEU A 246 13.32 -4.59 13.29
CA LEU A 246 13.71 -3.30 12.71
C LEU A 246 13.97 -2.26 13.81
N ASN A 247 13.11 -2.17 14.83
CA ASN A 247 13.30 -1.22 15.91
C ASN A 247 14.54 -1.51 16.76
N ALA A 248 14.89 -2.79 16.96
CA ALA A 248 16.12 -3.18 17.64
C ALA A 248 17.37 -2.72 16.88
N VAL A 249 17.37 -2.82 15.54
CA VAL A 249 18.46 -2.30 14.70
C VAL A 249 18.58 -0.78 14.80
N ILE A 250 17.45 -0.06 14.79
CA ILE A 250 17.42 1.41 14.89
C ILE A 250 17.96 1.88 16.25
N TRP A 251 17.65 1.16 17.33
CA TRP A 251 18.25 1.44 18.64
C TRP A 251 19.75 1.21 18.69
N GLY A 252 20.26 0.16 18.04
CA GLY A 252 21.70 -0.08 17.93
C GLY A 252 22.45 1.11 17.32
N GLN A 253 21.81 1.84 16.41
CA GLN A 253 22.38 3.03 15.76
C GLN A 253 22.15 4.34 16.53
N ARG A 254 21.56 4.30 17.73
CA ARG A 254 21.19 5.50 18.53
C ARG A 254 20.38 6.54 17.73
N SER A 255 19.56 6.08 16.79
CA SER A 255 18.74 6.97 15.96
C SER A 255 17.54 7.50 16.75
N SER A 256 17.22 8.78 16.56
CA SER A 256 16.04 9.45 17.12
C SER A 256 14.71 8.96 16.53
N GLY A 257 14.76 8.18 15.44
CA GLY A 257 13.59 7.53 14.82
C GLY A 257 13.15 6.24 15.51
N ALA A 258 13.82 5.81 16.57
CA ALA A 258 13.44 4.59 17.27
C ALA A 258 12.16 4.79 18.08
N VAL A 259 11.25 3.82 17.96
CA VAL A 259 10.00 3.84 18.70
C VAL A 259 10.28 3.53 20.18
N PRO A 260 9.86 4.41 21.12
CA PRO A 260 10.11 4.20 22.54
C PRO A 260 9.34 2.99 23.08
N PHE A 261 9.84 2.40 24.18
CA PHE A 261 9.19 1.25 24.82
C PHE A 261 7.71 1.50 25.20
N GLY A 262 7.37 2.73 25.61
CA GLY A 262 6.00 3.09 26.00
C GLY A 262 4.99 2.91 24.85
N THR A 263 5.35 3.33 23.63
CA THR A 263 4.48 3.16 22.47
C THR A 263 4.39 1.70 22.03
N MET A 264 5.44 0.89 22.22
CA MET A 264 5.34 -0.55 22.00
C MET A 264 4.33 -1.21 22.93
N PHE A 265 4.37 -0.86 24.22
CA PHE A 265 3.40 -1.37 25.19
C PHE A 265 1.97 -0.93 24.86
N ALA A 266 1.79 0.33 24.43
CA ALA A 266 0.49 0.83 23.99
C ALA A 266 -0.05 0.07 22.76
N LEU A 267 0.80 -0.26 21.78
CA LEU A 267 0.40 -1.07 20.62
C LEU A 267 -0.04 -2.49 21.01
N VAL A 268 0.68 -3.13 21.93
CA VAL A 268 0.31 -4.45 22.47
C VAL A 268 -1.03 -4.36 23.21
N PHE A 269 -1.21 -3.35 24.07
CA PHE A 269 -2.46 -3.16 24.79
C PHE A 269 -3.65 -2.91 23.86
N LEU A 270 -3.47 -2.07 22.83
CA LEU A 270 -4.49 -1.79 21.81
C LEU A 270 -4.82 -3.04 20.98
N TRP A 271 -3.82 -3.86 20.66
CA TRP A 271 -4.03 -5.11 19.93
C TRP A 271 -4.78 -6.17 20.77
N PHE A 272 -4.28 -6.51 21.95
CA PHE A 272 -4.90 -7.54 22.80
C PHE A 272 -6.18 -7.06 23.49
N GLY A 273 -6.24 -5.79 23.90
CA GLY A 273 -7.36 -5.23 24.66
C GLY A 273 -8.56 -4.87 23.81
N ILE A 274 -8.37 -4.47 22.55
CA ILE A 274 -9.45 -3.99 21.68
C ILE A 274 -9.55 -4.82 20.41
N SER A 275 -8.46 -4.94 19.65
CA SER A 275 -8.50 -5.57 18.31
C SER A 275 -8.87 -7.05 18.37
N VAL A 276 -8.27 -7.83 19.27
CA VAL A 276 -8.59 -9.26 19.42
C VAL A 276 -10.07 -9.46 19.78
N PRO A 277 -10.64 -8.82 20.82
CA PRO A 277 -12.08 -8.91 21.11
C PRO A 277 -12.97 -8.50 19.93
N LEU A 278 -12.62 -7.44 19.19
CA LEU A 278 -13.40 -7.00 18.02
C LEU A 278 -13.46 -8.08 16.94
N VAL A 279 -12.34 -8.74 16.64
CA VAL A 279 -12.29 -9.84 15.66
C VAL A 279 -13.20 -10.99 16.12
N PHE A 280 -13.17 -11.33 17.42
CA PHE A 280 -14.03 -12.36 17.99
C PHE A 280 -15.53 -12.02 17.89
N VAL A 281 -15.90 -10.78 18.21
CA VAL A 281 -17.28 -10.28 18.05
C VAL A 281 -17.71 -10.37 16.58
N GLY A 282 -16.85 -9.93 15.66
CA GLY A 282 -17.10 -10.02 14.22
C GLY A 282 -17.33 -11.44 13.76
N SER A 283 -16.45 -12.36 14.17
CA SER A 283 -16.57 -13.78 13.86
C SER A 283 -17.86 -14.39 14.44
N TYR A 284 -18.25 -14.03 15.66
CA TYR A 284 -19.49 -14.49 16.27
C TYR A 284 -20.73 -14.08 15.45
N VAL A 285 -20.80 -12.81 15.03
CA VAL A 285 -21.88 -12.29 14.16
C VAL A 285 -21.88 -12.98 12.79
N GLY A 286 -20.70 -13.26 12.23
CA GLY A 286 -20.53 -13.97 10.96
C GLY A 286 -21.13 -15.38 10.96
N LEU A 287 -21.18 -16.03 12.12
CA LEU A 287 -21.71 -17.39 12.28
C LEU A 287 -23.23 -17.41 12.43
N GLY A 288 -23.81 -16.45 13.17
CA GLY A 288 -25.25 -16.40 13.46
C GLY A 288 -26.11 -16.16 12.21
N SER A 289 -25.61 -15.39 11.25
CA SER A 289 -26.31 -14.98 10.02
C SER A 289 -26.63 -16.11 9.01
N LEU A 290 -26.28 -17.37 9.28
CA LEU A 290 -26.59 -18.52 8.42
C LEU A 290 -27.57 -19.52 9.05
N GLN A 291 -27.84 -19.42 10.36
CA GLN A 291 -28.85 -20.27 11.01
C GLN A 291 -30.29 -19.87 10.62
N LEU A 292 -30.50 -18.64 10.15
CA LEU A 292 -31.82 -18.09 9.79
C LEU A 292 -32.28 -18.38 8.35
N ARG A 293 -31.53 -19.16 7.55
CA ARG A 293 -31.87 -19.44 6.13
C ARG A 293 -31.97 -20.93 5.76
N ILE A 294 -31.84 -21.83 6.74
CA ILE A 294 -31.90 -23.29 6.51
C ILE A 294 -32.94 -23.97 7.44
N LEU A 295 -33.76 -23.17 8.14
CA LEU A 295 -35.00 -23.63 8.78
C LEU A 295 -36.17 -23.00 8.02
#